data_AF-A0A0F6AF22-F1
#
_entry.id   AF-A0A0F6AF22-F1
#
_cell.length_a   1.000
_cell.length_b   1.000
_cell.length_c   1.000
_cell.angle_alpha   90.00
_cell.angle_beta   90.00
_cell.angle_gamma   90.00
#
_symmetry.space_group_name_H-M   'P 1'
#
loop_
_entity.id
_entity.type
_entity.pdbx_description
1 polymer ?
#
loop_
_entity_poly.entity_id
_entity_poly.type
_entity_poly.pdbx_seq_one_letter_code
_entity_poly.pdbx_strand_id
1 'polypeptide(L)'
;MKSLNEFIAKAANTEDNCTGKYWEGRYKSQALLDETALLSCMAYVDLNPIRSNVTNTREDRDFTSIQECLIHLKDTKKSSLNRVKSHTKQLKSLKSFGAKELGNTIPFSLLDYFELIDSC
;
A
#
# COMPACT_ATOMS: atom_id res chain seq x y z
N MET A 1 13.21 9.56 9.64
CA MET A 1 12.97 8.10 9.83
C MET A 1 13.67 7.49 11.05
N LYS A 2 14.74 8.07 11.61
CA LYS A 2 15.52 7.46 12.71
C LYS A 2 14.66 6.97 13.89
N SER A 3 13.71 7.78 14.37
CA SER A 3 12.86 7.44 15.51
C SER A 3 11.91 6.25 15.26
N LEU A 4 11.41 6.08 14.03
CA LEU A 4 10.57 4.94 13.65
C LEU A 4 11.43 3.67 13.55
N ASN A 5 12.57 3.79 12.87
CA ASN A 5 13.45 2.66 12.58
C ASN A 5 14.16 2.13 13.83
N GLU A 6 14.43 3.00 14.81
CA GLU A 6 15.11 2.62 16.06
C GLU A 6 14.29 1.64 16.89
N PHE A 7 12.98 1.83 17.00
CA PHE A 7 12.12 0.92 17.76
C PHE A 7 12.15 -0.50 17.16
N ILE A 8 11.96 -0.59 15.85
CA ILE A 8 11.99 -1.87 15.11
C ILE A 8 13.37 -2.53 15.23
N ALA A 9 14.43 -1.75 15.06
CA ALA A 9 15.80 -2.25 15.17
C ALA A 9 16.10 -2.82 16.57
N LYS A 10 15.63 -2.16 17.64
CA LYS A 10 15.81 -2.66 19.01
C LYS A 10 15.03 -3.96 19.24
N ALA A 11 13.78 -4.02 18.78
CA ALA A 11 12.95 -5.21 18.94
C ALA A 11 13.59 -6.43 18.25
N ALA A 12 13.97 -6.28 16.97
CA ALA A 12 14.60 -7.36 16.21
C ALA A 12 15.97 -7.78 16.77
N ASN A 13 16.83 -6.82 17.15
CA ASN A 13 18.12 -7.14 17.78
C ASN A 13 17.94 -7.91 19.11
N THR A 14 16.87 -7.61 19.86
CA THR A 14 16.55 -8.32 21.10
C THR A 14 16.07 -9.74 20.81
N GLU A 15 15.22 -9.92 19.80
CA GLU A 15 14.72 -11.22 19.33
C GLU A 15 15.86 -12.14 18.86
N ASP A 16 16.79 -11.60 18.08
CA ASP A 16 17.93 -12.34 17.52
C ASP A 16 19.14 -12.42 18.47
N ASN A 17 19.03 -11.86 19.68
CA ASN A 17 20.12 -11.73 20.66
C ASN A 17 21.43 -11.16 20.05
N CYS A 18 21.29 -10.15 19.20
CA CYS A 18 22.40 -9.53 18.47
C CYS A 18 22.48 -8.02 18.74
N THR A 19 23.55 -7.38 18.28
CA THR A 19 23.72 -5.93 18.37
C THR A 19 24.17 -5.36 17.03
N GLY A 20 23.82 -4.10 16.76
CA GLY A 20 24.25 -3.42 15.54
C GLY A 20 23.12 -2.65 14.85
N LYS A 21 23.42 -2.22 13.62
CA LYS A 21 22.46 -1.51 12.77
C LYS A 21 21.59 -2.55 12.05
N TYR A 22 20.33 -2.67 12.47
CA TYR A 22 19.36 -3.53 11.79
C TYR A 22 19.19 -3.15 10.31
N TRP A 23 19.07 -1.85 10.05
CA TRP A 23 19.05 -1.30 8.70
C TRP A 23 20.48 -0.89 8.33
N GLU A 24 21.15 -1.67 7.47
CA GLU A 24 22.40 -1.25 6.83
C GLU A 24 22.19 0.08 6.07
N GLY A 25 23.25 0.83 5.73
CA GLY A 25 23.17 2.14 5.05
C GLY A 25 22.53 2.14 3.64
N ARG A 26 21.79 1.09 3.29
CA ARG A 26 21.12 0.81 2.01
C ARG A 26 19.78 1.52 1.85
N TYR A 27 19.21 2.08 2.93
CA TYR A 27 17.93 2.79 2.88
C TYR A 27 18.13 4.28 2.62
N LYS A 28 17.45 4.78 1.60
CA LYS A 28 17.45 6.20 1.22
C LYS A 28 16.01 6.70 1.13
N SER A 29 15.81 7.98 1.47
CA SER A 29 14.53 8.66 1.23
C SER A 29 14.66 9.44 -0.08
N GLN A 30 13.80 9.10 -1.04
CA GLN A 30 13.72 9.78 -2.33
C GLN A 30 12.35 10.44 -2.43
N ALA A 31 12.34 11.73 -2.80
CA ALA A 31 11.10 12.43 -3.09
C ALA A 31 10.56 11.97 -4.45
N LEU A 32 9.27 11.65 -4.51
CA LEU A 32 8.53 11.38 -5.74
C LEU A 32 7.92 12.71 -6.19
N LEU A 33 8.41 13.25 -7.30
CA LEU A 33 8.12 14.61 -7.74
C LEU A 33 7.03 14.67 -8.81
N ASP A 34 6.66 13.53 -9.37
CA ASP A 34 5.66 13.44 -10.42
C ASP A 34 4.73 12.23 -10.22
N GLU A 35 3.61 12.30 -10.94
CA GLU A 35 2.54 11.30 -10.93
C GLU A 35 3.03 9.93 -11.42
N THR A 36 3.91 9.89 -12.42
CA THR A 36 4.46 8.64 -12.98
C THR A 36 5.36 7.93 -11.97
N ALA A 37 6.20 8.67 -11.24
CA ALA A 37 7.06 8.17 -10.19
C ALA A 37 6.22 7.65 -9.02
N LEU A 38 5.15 8.37 -8.63
CA LEU A 38 4.20 7.89 -7.63
C LEU A 38 3.57 6.56 -8.05
N LEU A 39 3.01 6.50 -9.26
CA LEU A 39 2.33 5.33 -9.80
C LEU A 39 3.28 4.12 -9.90
N SER A 40 4.50 4.35 -10.38
CA SER A 40 5.54 3.32 -10.48
C SER A 40 5.94 2.77 -9.11
N CYS A 41 6.11 3.65 -8.12
CA CYS A 41 6.43 3.22 -6.75
C CYS A 41 5.28 2.46 -6.09
N MET A 42 4.04 2.88 -6.29
CA MET A 42 2.86 2.17 -5.80
C MET A 42 2.80 0.76 -6.40
N ALA A 43 2.88 0.65 -7.73
CA ALA A 43 2.88 -0.64 -8.43
C ALA A 43 4.07 -1.51 -8.03
N TYR A 44 5.25 -0.92 -7.82
CA TYR A 44 6.42 -1.65 -7.35
C TYR A 44 6.16 -2.33 -6.00
N VAL A 45 5.68 -1.56 -5.02
CA VAL A 45 5.42 -2.06 -3.66
C VAL A 45 4.33 -3.12 -3.67
N ASP A 46 3.20 -2.86 -4.34
CA ASP A 46 2.09 -3.81 -4.34
C ASP A 46 2.50 -5.13 -5.03
N LEU A 47 3.33 -5.09 -6.09
CA LEU A 47 3.81 -6.29 -6.82
C LEU A 47 4.98 -7.02 -6.14
N ASN A 48 5.60 -6.46 -5.10
CA ASN A 48 6.76 -7.09 -4.46
C ASN A 48 6.53 -8.50 -3.93
N PRO A 49 5.38 -8.85 -3.30
CA PRO A 49 5.14 -10.21 -2.83
C PRO A 49 5.18 -11.27 -3.94
N ILE A 50 4.79 -10.92 -5.18
CA ILE A 50 4.98 -11.81 -6.34
C ILE A 50 6.46 -11.88 -6.70
N ARG A 51 7.13 -10.74 -6.79
CA ARG A 51 8.56 -10.69 -7.16
C ARG A 51 9.45 -11.46 -6.17
N SER A 52 9.09 -11.48 -4.89
CA SER A 52 9.80 -12.24 -3.86
C SER A 52 9.36 -13.70 -3.77
N ASN A 53 8.46 -14.18 -4.65
CA ASN A 53 7.88 -15.52 -4.63
C ASN A 53 7.19 -15.88 -3.29
N VAL A 54 6.68 -14.89 -2.56
CA VAL A 54 5.92 -15.10 -1.33
C VAL A 54 4.49 -15.51 -1.66
N THR A 55 3.97 -15.03 -2.79
CA THR A 55 2.60 -15.30 -3.26
C THR A 55 2.60 -15.52 -4.77
N ASN A 56 1.80 -16.48 -5.25
CA ASN A 56 1.64 -16.78 -6.69
C ASN A 56 0.39 -16.13 -7.32
N THR A 57 -0.56 -15.71 -6.49
CA THR A 57 -1.88 -15.17 -6.87
C THR A 57 -2.01 -13.71 -6.41
N ARG A 58 -2.91 -12.94 -7.03
CA ARG A 58 -3.11 -11.51 -6.68
C ARG A 58 -3.97 -11.37 -5.43
N GLU A 59 -4.76 -12.39 -5.13
CA GLU A 59 -5.73 -12.44 -4.06
C GLU A 59 -5.10 -12.78 -2.70
N ASP A 60 -3.97 -13.48 -2.71
CA ASP A 60 -3.24 -13.92 -1.51
C ASP A 60 -2.08 -12.96 -1.15
N ARG A 61 -2.12 -11.72 -1.67
CA ARG A 61 -1.14 -10.66 -1.40
C ARG A 61 -1.35 -10.09 -0.01
N ASP A 62 -1.03 -10.88 1.01
CA ASP A 62 -1.14 -10.41 2.39
C ASP A 62 -0.29 -9.16 2.60
N PHE A 63 -0.86 -8.18 3.30
CA PHE A 63 -0.20 -6.94 3.74
C PHE A 63 0.08 -5.89 2.64
N THR A 64 -0.70 -5.87 1.54
CA THR A 64 -0.59 -4.84 0.50
C THR A 64 -1.75 -3.84 0.52
N SER A 65 -1.50 -2.62 0.07
CA SER A 65 -2.52 -1.56 0.03
C SER A 65 -3.68 -1.94 -0.90
N ILE A 66 -3.37 -2.65 -1.98
CA ILE A 66 -4.33 -3.12 -2.97
C ILE A 66 -5.26 -4.22 -2.44
N GLN A 67 -4.73 -5.14 -1.61
CA GLN A 67 -5.51 -6.17 -0.95
C GLN A 67 -6.59 -5.52 -0.07
N GLU A 68 -6.20 -4.52 0.71
CA GLU A 68 -7.11 -3.82 1.60
C GLU A 68 -8.19 -3.04 0.82
N CYS A 69 -7.84 -2.40 -0.29
CA CYS A 69 -8.83 -1.81 -1.20
C CYS A 69 -9.84 -2.85 -1.73
N LEU A 70 -9.39 -4.05 -2.12
CA LEU A 70 -10.25 -5.12 -2.62
C LEU A 70 -11.19 -5.67 -1.54
N ILE A 71 -10.71 -5.85 -0.31
CA ILE A 71 -11.53 -6.28 0.84
C ILE A 71 -12.66 -5.26 1.07
N HIS A 72 -12.33 -3.98 1.12
CA HIS A 72 -13.33 -2.92 1.31
C HIS A 72 -14.36 -2.82 0.18
N LEU A 73 -13.95 -3.01 -1.08
CA LEU A 73 -14.86 -3.07 -2.21
C LEU A 73 -15.84 -4.26 -2.10
N LYS A 74 -15.34 -5.43 -1.69
CA LYS A 74 -16.16 -6.63 -1.46
C LYS A 74 -17.18 -6.41 -0.34
N ASP A 75 -16.76 -5.78 0.76
CA ASP A 75 -17.65 -5.49 1.90
C ASP A 75 -18.73 -4.45 1.55
N THR A 76 -18.37 -3.45 0.75
CA THR A 76 -19.33 -2.44 0.27
C THR A 76 -20.39 -3.06 -0.64
N LYS A 77 -20.00 -3.98 -1.53
CA LYS A 77 -20.93 -4.71 -2.42
C LYS A 77 -21.85 -5.68 -1.67
N LYS A 78 -21.38 -6.30 -0.58
CA LYS A 78 -22.23 -7.14 0.28
C LYS A 78 -23.25 -6.30 1.07
N SER A 79 -22.88 -5.07 1.40
CA SER A 79 -23.74 -4.13 2.13
C SER A 79 -24.77 -3.44 1.23
N SER A 80 -24.57 -3.38 -0.09
CA SER A 80 -25.46 -2.69 -1.04
C SER A 80 -26.80 -3.39 -1.33
N LEU A 81 -27.05 -4.58 -0.79
CA LEU A 81 -28.40 -5.15 -0.75
C LEU A 81 -29.27 -4.54 0.38
N ASN A 82 -28.67 -3.78 1.30
CA ASN A 82 -29.40 -3.07 2.34
C ASN A 82 -28.86 -1.64 2.53
N ARG A 83 -29.64 -0.69 2.01
CA ARG A 83 -29.63 0.76 2.30
C ARG A 83 -28.63 1.63 1.51
N VAL A 84 -29.24 2.38 0.59
CA VAL A 84 -28.97 3.79 0.28
C VAL A 84 -28.48 4.54 1.53
N LYS A 85 -27.42 5.32 1.37
CA LYS A 85 -26.71 6.15 2.38
C LYS A 85 -25.66 5.41 3.21
N SER A 86 -24.43 5.39 2.72
CA SER A 86 -23.28 5.84 3.54
C SER A 86 -22.03 5.95 2.68
N HIS A 87 -21.41 7.12 2.81
CA HIS A 87 -20.02 7.45 2.49
C HIS A 87 -19.09 6.22 2.50
N THR A 88 -18.30 6.07 1.44
CA THR A 88 -17.15 5.16 1.36
C THR A 88 -16.45 5.11 2.71
N LYS A 89 -16.59 4.01 3.44
CA LYS A 89 -16.05 3.84 4.79
C LYS A 89 -14.52 3.85 4.65
N GLN A 90 -13.99 5.04 4.85
CA GLN A 90 -12.60 5.46 4.74
C GLN A 90 -11.67 4.42 5.35
N LEU A 91 -10.64 4.02 4.60
CA LEU A 91 -9.45 3.48 5.25
C LEU A 91 -8.85 4.64 6.03
N LYS A 92 -8.92 4.63 7.36
CA LYS A 92 -8.46 5.76 8.18
C LYS A 92 -6.98 6.14 7.94
N SER A 93 -6.21 5.27 7.28
CA SER A 93 -4.78 5.44 7.00
C SER A 93 -4.42 5.74 5.54
N LEU A 94 -5.20 5.29 4.54
CA LEU A 94 -4.84 5.46 3.12
C LEU A 94 -5.55 6.65 2.47
N LYS A 95 -4.85 7.34 1.57
CA LYS A 95 -5.45 8.35 0.70
C LYS A 95 -6.39 7.69 -0.30
N SER A 96 -7.54 8.31 -0.55
CA SER A 96 -8.45 7.87 -1.59
C SER A 96 -7.91 8.19 -2.98
N PHE A 97 -8.23 7.32 -3.94
CA PHE A 97 -8.13 7.63 -5.36
C PHE A 97 -9.19 8.67 -5.72
N GLY A 98 -8.83 9.67 -6.53
CA GLY A 98 -9.70 10.79 -6.85
C GLY A 98 -9.20 11.61 -8.04
N ALA A 99 -10.08 12.45 -8.57
CA ALA A 99 -9.73 13.35 -9.66
C ALA A 99 -8.65 14.35 -9.21
N LYS A 100 -7.82 14.79 -10.16
CA LYS A 100 -6.68 15.70 -9.97
C LYS A 100 -7.05 17.02 -9.25
N GLU A 101 -8.31 17.44 -9.39
CA GLU A 101 -8.89 18.65 -8.79
C GLU A 101 -9.24 18.50 -7.30
N LEU A 102 -9.32 17.27 -6.78
CA LEU A 102 -9.66 17.02 -5.38
C LEU A 102 -8.37 17.09 -4.53
N GLY A 103 -8.25 18.14 -3.73
CA GLY A 103 -7.16 18.23 -2.75
C GLY A 103 -7.14 17.00 -1.83
N ASN A 104 -5.95 16.44 -1.60
CA ASN A 104 -5.69 15.30 -0.71
C ASN A 104 -6.04 13.89 -1.24
N THR A 105 -6.24 13.71 -2.56
CA THR A 105 -6.40 12.39 -3.18
C THR A 105 -5.20 11.97 -4.03
N ILE A 106 -5.10 10.68 -4.31
CA ILE A 106 -4.20 10.14 -5.34
C ILE A 106 -4.84 10.47 -6.71
N PRO A 107 -4.15 11.15 -7.65
CA PRO A 107 -4.74 11.73 -8.86
C PRO A 107 -4.98 10.68 -9.97
N PHE A 108 -5.46 9.49 -9.62
CA PHE A 108 -5.75 8.40 -10.54
C PHE A 108 -7.08 7.73 -10.16
N SER A 109 -7.70 7.07 -11.13
CA SER A 109 -8.79 6.14 -10.85
C SER A 109 -8.24 4.85 -10.23
N LEU A 110 -8.97 4.29 -9.27
CA LEU A 110 -8.65 2.98 -8.73
C LEU A 110 -8.76 1.89 -9.81
N LEU A 111 -9.66 2.05 -10.77
CA LEU A 111 -9.85 1.08 -11.85
C LEU A 111 -8.65 1.05 -12.79
N ASP A 112 -8.19 2.23 -13.22
CA ASP A 112 -7.02 2.37 -14.11
C ASP A 112 -5.76 1.83 -13.42
N TYR A 113 -5.66 2.01 -12.10
CA TYR A 113 -4.57 1.43 -11.32
C TYR A 113 -4.61 -0.11 -11.29
N PHE A 114 -5.79 -0.71 -11.16
CA PHE A 114 -5.92 -2.18 -11.24
C PHE A 114 -5.49 -2.70 -12.61
N GLU A 115 -5.96 -2.05 -13.69
CA GLU A 115 -5.59 -2.42 -15.06
C GLU A 115 -4.08 -2.34 -15.27
N LEU A 116 -3.43 -1.28 -14.78
CA LEU A 116 -1.98 -1.14 -14.85
C LEU A 116 -1.26 -2.31 -14.18
N ILE A 117 -1.64 -2.66 -12.96
CA ILE A 117 -0.96 -3.75 -12.24
C ILE A 117 -1.28 -5.10 -12.88
N ASP A 118 -2.47 -5.27 -13.47
CA ASP A 118 -2.83 -6.50 -14.19
C ASP A 118 -2.02 -6.67 -15.48
N SER A 119 -1.59 -5.55 -16.08
CA SER A 119 -0.74 -5.54 -17.28
C SER A 119 0.75 -5.80 -17.05
N CYS A 120 1.21 -5.79 -15.79
CA CYS A 120 2.61 -6.01 -15.39
C CYS A 120 2.89 -7.47 -15.02
#